data_AF-A0A484HNH2-F1
#
_entry.id   AF-A0A484HNH2-F1
#
_cell.length_a   1.000
_cell.length_b   1.000
_cell.length_c   1.000
_cell.angle_alpha   90.00
_cell.angle_beta   90.00
_cell.angle_gamma   90.00
#
_symmetry.space_group_name_H-M   'P 1'
#
loop_
_entity.id
_entity.type
_entity.pdbx_description
1 polymer ?
#
loop_
_entity_poly.entity_id
_entity_poly.type
_entity_poly.pdbx_seq_one_letter_code
_entity_poly.pdbx_strand_id
1 'polypeptide(L)'
;MDNASIHKSKKVKEYLKRHRNIHLFYLPPYSPEYNPVELFWKWIKPKVYGFSSTLGGTMELIKKFRRYVWHYNRNRLINPIRFTFKAYESLL
;
A
#
# COMPACT_ATOMS: atom_id res chain seq x y z
N MET A 1 8.95 -5.76 0.75
CA MET A 1 9.18 -4.52 1.53
C MET A 1 10.24 -3.71 0.82
N ASP A 2 10.08 -2.39 0.73
CA ASP A 2 11.13 -1.55 0.16
C ASP A 2 12.37 -1.53 1.09
N ASN A 3 13.44 -0.89 0.62
CA ASN A 3 14.71 -0.85 1.34
C ASN A 3 14.82 0.32 2.32
N ALA A 4 13.72 1.00 2.69
CA ALA A 4 13.76 2.10 3.64
C ALA A 4 14.39 1.68 4.97
N SER A 5 15.25 2.55 5.51
CA SER A 5 16.04 2.27 6.72
C SER A 5 15.17 1.94 7.94
N ILE A 6 13.96 2.49 8.01
CA ILE A 6 12.97 2.22 9.06
C ILE A 6 12.61 0.72 9.15
N HIS A 7 12.57 0.01 8.01
CA HIS A 7 12.28 -1.42 7.93
C HIS A 7 13.44 -2.30 8.38
N LYS A 8 14.65 -1.74 8.51
CA LYS A 8 15.87 -2.44 8.95
C LYS A 8 16.27 -2.06 10.38
N SER A 9 15.45 -1.25 11.07
CA SER A 9 15.72 -0.75 12.41
C SER A 9 15.81 -1.88 13.46
N LYS A 10 16.50 -1.60 14.58
CA LYS A 10 16.64 -2.54 15.70
C LYS A 10 15.27 -3.00 16.24
N LYS A 11 14.31 -2.06 16.35
CA LYS A 11 12.94 -2.33 16.80
C LYS A 11 12.24 -3.37 15.90
N VAL A 12 12.34 -3.22 14.58
CA VAL A 12 11.76 -4.19 13.63
C VAL A 12 12.42 -5.55 13.77
N LYS A 13 13.75 -5.61 13.85
CA LYS A 13 14.48 -6.88 14.05
C LYS A 13 14.07 -7.59 15.35
N GLU A 14 13.92 -6.86 16.44
CA GLU A 14 13.46 -7.42 17.72
C GLU A 14 12.00 -7.90 17.68
N TYR A 15 11.15 -7.21 16.92
CA TYR A 15 9.77 -7.63 16.72
C TYR A 15 9.69 -8.95 15.95
N LEU A 16 10.46 -9.09 14.87
CA LEU A 16 10.53 -10.33 14.07
C LEU A 16 11.09 -11.51 14.87
N LYS A 17 12.09 -11.27 15.74
CA LYS A 17 12.60 -12.31 16.66
C LYS A 17 11.52 -12.87 17.59
N ARG A 18 10.58 -12.01 18.02
CA ARG A 18 9.45 -12.39 18.88
C ARG A 18 8.32 -13.07 18.10
N HIS A 19 8.17 -12.76 16.81
CA HIS A 19 7.09 -13.26 15.95
C HIS A 19 7.66 -14.06 14.78
N ARG A 20 8.04 -15.32 15.04
CA ARG A 20 8.70 -16.18 14.05
C ARG A 20 7.81 -16.56 12.86
N ASN A 21 6.51 -16.31 12.94
CA ASN A 21 5.56 -16.50 11.85
C ASN A 21 5.59 -15.35 10.82
N ILE A 22 6.37 -14.29 11.03
CA ILE A 22 6.48 -13.15 10.13
C ILE A 22 7.83 -13.18 9.41
N HIS A 23 7.78 -13.28 8.09
CA HIS A 23 8.96 -13.24 7.23
C HIS A 23 8.95 -11.96 6.38
N LEU A 24 10.06 -11.21 6.39
CA LEU A 24 10.22 -10.04 5.55
C LEU A 24 11.03 -10.37 4.31
N PHE A 25 10.40 -10.17 3.14
CA PHE A 25 11.06 -10.20 1.85
C PHE A 25 11.37 -8.77 1.41
N TYR A 26 12.65 -8.49 1.15
CA TYR A 26 13.07 -7.19 0.62
C TYR A 26 13.11 -7.26 -0.91
N LEU A 27 12.58 -6.20 -1.53
CA LEU A 27 12.63 -6.04 -2.98
C LEU A 27 14.06 -5.69 -3.40
N PRO A 28 14.45 -5.95 -4.67
CA PRO A 28 15.66 -5.36 -5.22
C PRO A 28 15.63 -3.82 -5.10
N PRO A 29 16.80 -3.17 -4.98
CA PRO A 29 16.87 -1.71 -4.91
C PRO A 29 16.19 -1.06 -6.12
N TYR A 30 15.47 0.04 -5.87
CA TYR A 30 14.80 0.84 -6.90
C TYR A 30 13.77 0.10 -7.77
N SER A 31 13.09 -0.91 -7.23
CA SER A 31 12.05 -1.66 -7.95
C SER A 31 10.62 -1.39 -7.44
N PRO A 32 10.07 -0.17 -7.62
CA PRO A 32 8.72 0.18 -7.16
C PRO A 32 7.61 -0.60 -7.88
N GLU A 33 7.86 -1.13 -9.07
CA GLU A 33 6.94 -1.99 -9.83
C GLU A 33 6.61 -3.29 -9.08
N TYR A 34 7.50 -3.75 -8.20
CA TYR A 34 7.28 -4.89 -7.30
C TYR A 34 6.82 -4.46 -5.90
N ASN A 35 6.39 -3.23 -5.69
CA ASN A 35 5.78 -2.81 -4.43
C ASN A 35 4.25 -2.69 -4.59
N PRO A 36 3.43 -3.61 -4.05
CA PRO A 36 1.98 -3.54 -4.18
C PRO A 36 1.38 -2.25 -3.62
N VAL A 37 2.03 -1.65 -2.61
CA VAL A 37 1.60 -0.36 -2.05
C VAL A 37 1.77 0.78 -3.06
N GLU A 38 2.87 0.80 -3.82
CA GLU A 38 3.09 1.78 -4.89
C GLU A 38 2.10 1.60 -6.05
N LEU A 39 1.83 0.34 -6.43
CA LEU A 39 0.80 0.03 -7.43
C LEU A 39 -0.59 0.52 -6.99
N PHE A 40 -0.94 0.33 -5.72
CA PHE A 40 -2.16 0.86 -5.15
C PHE A 40 -2.19 2.39 -5.21
N TRP A 41 -1.11 3.06 -4.80
CA TRP A 41 -1.00 4.50 -4.82
C TRP A 41 -1.15 5.08 -6.22
N LYS A 42 -0.50 4.48 -7.21
CA LYS A 42 -0.65 4.86 -8.62
C LYS A 42 -2.11 4.80 -9.08
N TRP A 43 -2.88 3.83 -8.62
CA TRP A 43 -4.30 3.70 -8.95
C TRP A 43 -5.20 4.66 -8.18
N ILE A 44 -5.00 4.85 -6.87
CA ILE A 44 -5.92 5.63 -6.03
C ILE A 44 -5.66 7.13 -6.09
N LYS A 45 -4.39 7.55 -6.23
CA LYS A 45 -3.98 8.96 -6.24
C LYS A 45 -4.79 9.80 -7.22
N PRO A 46 -4.93 9.48 -8.53
CA PRO A 46 -5.72 10.30 -9.46
C PRO A 46 -7.22 10.36 -9.10
N LYS A 47 -7.76 9.40 -8.34
CA LYS A 47 -9.18 9.37 -7.92
C LYS A 47 -9.47 10.27 -6.72
N VAL A 48 -8.43 10.58 -5.94
CA VAL A 48 -8.51 11.47 -4.76
C VAL A 48 -7.88 12.83 -5.02
N TYR A 49 -6.98 12.94 -6.01
CA TYR A 49 -6.32 14.18 -6.43
C TYR A 49 -7.31 15.20 -6.99
N GLY A 50 -7.05 16.49 -6.76
CA GLY A 50 -7.91 17.61 -7.19
C GLY A 50 -8.97 18.06 -6.17
N PHE A 51 -9.09 17.40 -5.01
CA PHE A 51 -10.05 17.76 -3.96
C PHE A 51 -9.43 18.50 -2.77
N SER A 52 -8.10 18.53 -2.66
CA SER A 52 -7.39 19.17 -1.55
C SER A 52 -7.45 20.70 -1.58
N SER A 53 -7.85 21.29 -2.71
CA SER A 53 -7.90 22.74 -2.93
C SER A 53 -9.30 23.35 -2.78
N THR A 54 -10.35 22.54 -2.59
CA THR A 54 -11.73 23.02 -2.50
C THR A 54 -12.33 22.62 -1.14
N LEU A 55 -12.27 23.57 -0.20
CA LEU A 55 -13.11 23.73 1.00
C LEU A 55 -12.88 22.83 2.24
N GLY A 56 -12.22 21.67 2.16
CA GLY A 56 -12.25 20.68 3.25
C GLY A 56 -10.93 20.25 3.93
N GLY A 57 -9.79 20.64 3.37
CA GLY A 57 -8.46 20.27 3.88
C GLY A 57 -8.20 18.75 3.98
N THR A 58 -7.26 18.36 4.84
CA THR A 58 -6.82 16.95 5.03
C THR A 58 -7.96 16.01 5.43
N MET A 59 -8.96 16.50 6.19
CA MET A 59 -10.04 15.66 6.69
C MET A 59 -10.95 15.15 5.56
N GLU A 60 -11.31 16.01 4.61
CA GLU A 60 -12.10 15.59 3.45
C GLU A 60 -11.34 14.62 2.55
N LEU A 61 -10.02 14.81 2.40
CA LEU A 61 -9.17 13.84 1.70
C LEU A 61 -9.23 12.46 2.38
N ILE A 62 -9.10 12.41 3.71
CA ILE A 62 -9.20 11.16 4.48
C ILE A 62 -10.58 10.51 4.31
N LYS A 63 -11.67 11.28 4.42
CA LYS A 63 -13.04 10.76 4.23
C LYS A 63 -13.23 10.14 2.85
N LYS A 64 -12.77 10.84 1.79
CA LYS A 64 -12.88 10.36 0.41
C LYS A 64 -12.04 9.10 0.18
N PHE A 65 -10.81 9.06 0.70
CA PHE A 65 -9.96 7.88 0.62
C PHE A 65 -10.61 6.68 1.31
N ARG A 66 -11.12 6.85 2.54
CA ARG A 66 -11.84 5.81 3.29
C ARG A 66 -13.06 5.31 2.53
N ARG A 67 -13.83 6.21 1.90
CA ARG A 67 -14.98 5.84 1.07
C ARG A 67 -14.58 4.97 -0.12
N TYR A 68 -13.50 5.32 -0.83
CA TYR A 68 -13.00 4.49 -1.93
C TYR A 68 -12.55 3.11 -1.47
N VAL A 69 -11.80 3.02 -0.38
CA VAL A 69 -11.36 1.75 0.21
C VAL A 69 -12.56 0.91 0.64
N TRP A 70 -13.58 1.52 1.23
CA TRP A 70 -14.81 0.84 1.61
C TRP A 70 -15.54 0.24 0.39
N HIS A 71 -15.68 1.01 -0.70
CA HIS A 71 -16.28 0.50 -1.93
C HIS A 71 -15.44 -0.59 -2.60
N TYR A 72 -14.10 -0.47 -2.56
CA TYR A 72 -13.18 -1.51 -3.03
C TYR A 72 -13.41 -2.83 -2.29
N ASN A 73 -13.41 -2.79 -0.94
CA ASN A 73 -13.60 -3.97 -0.10
C ASN A 73 -14.99 -4.62 -0.26
N ARG A 74 -15.99 -3.86 -0.73
CA ARG A 74 -17.35 -4.34 -0.98
C ARG A 74 -17.61 -4.74 -2.44
N ASN A 75 -16.60 -4.74 -3.30
CA ASN A 75 -16.73 -4.99 -4.75
C ASN A 75 -17.74 -4.05 -5.44
N ARG A 76 -17.84 -2.79 -4.98
CA ARG A 76 -18.79 -1.78 -5.49
C ARG A 76 -18.17 -0.79 -6.47
N LEU A 77 -16.90 -0.94 -6.81
CA LEU A 77 -16.23 -0.08 -7.78
C LEU A 77 -16.41 -0.65 -9.19
N ILE A 78 -16.70 0.24 -10.15
CA ILE A 78 -16.82 -0.13 -11.57
C ILE A 78 -15.45 -0.56 -12.12
N ASN A 79 -14.38 0.16 -11.75
CA ASN A 79 -13.01 -0.09 -12.22
C ASN A 79 -12.01 -0.23 -11.05
N PRO A 80 -12.05 -1.34 -10.29
CA PRO A 80 -11.10 -1.60 -9.21
C PRO A 80 -9.72 -1.95 -9.74
N ILE A 81 -8.66 -1.64 -8.97
CA ILE A 81 -7.35 -2.23 -9.21
C ILE A 81 -7.46 -3.74 -9.02
N ARG A 82 -6.87 -4.51 -9.91
CA ARG A 82 -6.73 -5.96 -9.77
C ARG A 82 -5.27 -6.25 -9.48
N PHE A 83 -4.99 -6.69 -8.26
CA PHE A 83 -3.66 -7.16 -7.92
C PHE A 83 -3.44 -8.52 -8.55
N THR A 84 -2.34 -8.66 -9.27
CA THR A 84 -1.81 -9.95 -9.67
C THR A 84 -0.52 -10.14 -8.90
N PHE A 85 -0.45 -11.18 -8.08
CA PHE A 85 0.72 -11.45 -7.26
C PHE A 85 1.65 -12.48 -7.92
N LYS A 86 1.61 -12.58 -9.25
CA LYS A 86 2.40 -13.54 -10.03
C LYS A 86 3.91 -13.45 -9.72
N ALA A 87 4.42 -12.23 -9.55
CA ALA A 87 5.81 -11.99 -9.18
C ALA A 87 6.20 -12.51 -7.77
N TYR A 88 5.22 -12.88 -6.95
CA TYR A 88 5.41 -13.40 -5.59
C TYR A 88 4.91 -14.83 -5.44
N GLU A 89 4.54 -15.52 -6.52
CA GLU A 89 4.06 -16.91 -6.45
C GLU A 89 5.05 -17.85 -5.76
N SER A 90 6.36 -17.61 -5.90
CA SER A 90 7.40 -18.39 -5.21
C SER A 90 7.50 -18.12 -3.70
N LEU A 91 6.81 -17.08 -3.20
CA LEU A 91 6.81 -16.66 -1.80
C LEU A 91 5.50 -17.01 -1.06
N LEU A 92 4.49 -17.49 -1.78
CA LEU A 92 3.16 -17.85 -1.31
C LEU A 92 2.99 -19.37 -1.28
#